data_AF-X1NC97-F1
#
_entry.id   AF-X1NC97-F1
#
_cell.length_a   1.000
_cell.length_b   1.000
_cell.length_c   1.000
_cell.angle_alpha   90.00
_cell.angle_beta   90.00
_cell.angle_gamma   90.00
#
_symmetry.space_group_name_H-M   'P 1'
#
loop_
_entity.id
_entity.type
_entity.pdbx_description
1 polymer ?
#
loop_
_entity_poly.entity_id
_entity_poly.type
_entity_poly.pdbx_seq_one_letter_code
_entity_poly.pdbx_strand_id
1 'polypeptide(L)'
;TYSDYTIQYPRYLYRTGPFKYSASIRYTADDYWVIMRGENVFNEEGPGTAQWPANAQLLCERPEYCGDTFSYGDKYIKEKISQYDKPGSATTWLRAGINHHMTFVVRQLATLAGTSAVALS
;
A
#
# COMPACT_ATOMS: atom_id res chain seq x y z
N THR A 1 7.88 15.93 1.23
CA THR A 1 9.02 15.07 1.60
C THR A 1 8.57 13.62 1.51
N TYR A 2 9.18 12.82 0.64
CA TYR A 2 8.82 11.40 0.49
C TYR A 2 9.54 10.59 1.57
N SER A 3 8.93 10.44 2.75
CA SER A 3 9.41 9.45 3.73
C SER A 3 8.82 8.08 3.36
N ASP A 4 9.64 7.04 3.46
CA ASP A 4 9.11 5.69 3.40
C ASP A 4 8.35 5.40 4.71
N TYR A 5 7.12 4.92 4.59
CA TYR A 5 6.30 4.47 5.73
C TYR A 5 6.42 2.95 5.92
N THR A 6 7.53 2.37 5.45
CA THR A 6 7.68 0.92 5.29
C THR A 6 8.83 0.36 6.12
N ILE A 7 9.76 1.21 6.56
CA ILE A 7 10.88 0.83 7.42
C ILE A 7 10.44 0.80 8.88
N GLN A 8 10.64 -0.36 9.50
CA GLN A 8 10.46 -0.54 10.93
C GLN A 8 11.57 0.20 11.71
N TYR A 9 11.22 0.71 12.89
CA TYR A 9 12.19 1.29 13.84
C TYR A 9 13.37 0.32 14.07
N PRO A 10 14.63 0.78 13.92
CA PRO A 10 15.82 -0.08 13.85
C PRO A 10 16.12 -0.86 15.14
N ARG A 11 15.59 -0.43 16.29
CA ARG A 11 15.74 -1.19 17.54
C ARG A 11 14.69 -2.29 17.59
N TYR A 12 15.09 -3.49 17.18
CA TYR A 12 14.28 -4.69 17.37
C TYR A 12 14.22 -5.02 18.87
N LEU A 13 13.07 -4.73 19.49
CA LEU A 13 12.77 -5.20 20.83
C LEU A 13 12.16 -6.59 20.69
N TYR A 14 12.85 -7.60 21.20
CA TYR A 14 12.30 -8.95 21.32
C TYR A 14 10.98 -8.88 22.10
N ARG A 15 9.88 -9.27 21.45
CA ARG A 15 8.56 -9.36 22.09
C ARG A 15 8.20 -10.82 22.27
N THR A 16 7.75 -11.15 23.47
CA THR A 16 7.07 -12.42 23.76
C THR A 16 5.57 -12.25 23.52
N GLY A 17 4.97 -13.18 22.76
CA GLY A 17 3.53 -13.18 22.43
C GLY A 17 3.21 -12.87 20.96
N PRO A 18 1.95 -13.05 20.54
CA PRO A 18 1.54 -12.87 19.15
C PRO A 18 1.64 -11.40 18.72
N PHE A 19 2.22 -11.16 17.56
CA PHE A 19 2.24 -9.83 16.94
C PHE A 19 0.82 -9.42 16.56
N LYS A 20 0.22 -8.52 17.34
CA LYS A 20 -1.03 -7.88 16.99
C LYS A 20 -0.77 -6.82 15.93
N TYR A 21 -1.47 -6.90 14.81
CA TYR A 21 -1.36 -5.94 13.72
C TYR A 21 -2.73 -5.65 13.11
N SER A 22 -2.87 -4.45 12.54
CA SER A 22 -4.07 -4.03 11.81
C SER A 22 -4.00 -4.46 10.36
N ALA A 23 -5.14 -4.78 9.76
CA ALA A 23 -5.24 -4.81 8.31
C ALA A 23 -5.12 -3.37 7.78
N SER A 24 -4.00 -3.04 7.15
CA SER A 24 -3.75 -1.69 6.63
C SER A 24 -3.24 -1.68 5.21
N ILE A 25 -3.66 -0.68 4.43
CA ILE A 25 -3.09 -0.29 3.14
C ILE A 25 -2.45 1.09 3.30
N ARG A 26 -1.22 1.23 2.81
CA ARG A 26 -0.53 2.51 2.66
C ARG A 26 -0.25 2.71 1.18
N TYR A 27 -0.80 3.76 0.61
CA TYR A 27 -0.75 4.01 -0.83
C TYR A 27 -0.15 5.39 -1.06
N THR A 28 0.83 5.47 -1.95
CA THR A 28 1.55 6.71 -2.23
C THR A 28 0.71 7.56 -3.18
N ALA A 29 0.54 8.82 -2.86
CA ALA A 29 -0.02 9.83 -3.76
C ALA A 29 1.04 10.91 -3.99
N ASP A 30 0.67 11.98 -4.69
CA ASP A 30 1.61 13.02 -5.13
C ASP A 30 2.48 13.58 -4.00
N ASP A 31 1.88 14.19 -2.97
CA ASP A 31 2.59 14.79 -1.84
C ASP A 31 2.16 14.25 -0.47
N TYR A 32 1.28 13.25 -0.45
CA TYR A 32 0.78 12.59 0.75
C TYR A 32 0.63 11.07 0.57
N TRP A 33 0.18 10.41 1.64
CA TRP A 33 -0.15 9.00 1.63
C TRP A 33 -1.64 8.81 1.94
N VAL A 34 -2.29 7.93 1.19
CA VAL A 34 -3.59 7.39 1.57
C VAL A 34 -3.34 6.24 2.55
N ILE A 35 -3.75 6.42 3.81
CA ILE A 35 -3.61 5.41 4.86
C ILE A 35 -4.99 4.88 5.22
N MET A 36 -5.23 3.61 4.87
CA MET A 36 -6.47 2.91 5.21
C MET A 36 -6.14 1.89 6.28
N ARG A 37 -6.69 2.08 7.48
CA ARG A 37 -6.34 1.27 8.65
C ARG A 37 -7.60 0.68 9.26
N GLY A 38 -7.68 -0.64 9.21
CA GLY A 38 -8.67 -1.40 9.94
C GLY A 38 -8.26 -1.73 11.37
N GLU A 39 -9.06 -2.58 11.98
CA GLU A 39 -8.88 -3.13 13.31
C GLU A 39 -7.78 -4.19 13.32
N ASN A 40 -7.42 -4.63 14.54
CA ASN A 40 -6.57 -5.79 14.73
C ASN A 40 -7.19 -7.03 14.05
N VAL A 41 -6.43 -7.72 13.19
CA VAL A 41 -6.93 -8.90 12.46
C VAL A 41 -7.24 -10.09 13.37
N PHE A 42 -6.75 -10.07 14.62
CA PHE A 42 -7.02 -11.08 15.63
C PHE A 42 -8.14 -10.69 16.61
N ASN A 43 -8.93 -9.65 16.31
CA ASN A 43 -10.13 -9.35 17.08
C ASN A 43 -11.17 -10.46 16.82
N GLU A 44 -11.62 -11.16 17.88
CA GLU A 44 -12.55 -12.30 17.77
C GLU A 44 -13.92 -11.89 17.23
N GLU A 45 -14.38 -10.68 17.57
CA GLU A 45 -15.63 -10.09 17.07
C GLU A 45 -15.42 -9.26 15.79
N GLY A 46 -14.18 -9.20 15.29
CA GLY A 46 -13.80 -8.33 14.19
C GLY A 46 -13.85 -9.01 12.82
N PRO A 47 -13.84 -8.22 11.73
CA PRO A 47 -13.84 -8.72 10.35
C PRO A 47 -12.53 -9.42 9.92
N GLY A 48 -11.53 -9.54 10.81
CA GLY A 48 -10.29 -10.27 10.56
C GLY A 48 -9.54 -9.78 9.32
N THR A 49 -9.14 -10.71 8.45
CA THR A 49 -8.38 -10.41 7.23
C THR A 49 -9.24 -9.91 6.06
N ALA A 50 -10.57 -10.06 6.12
CA ALA A 50 -11.49 -9.57 5.09
C ALA A 50 -11.49 -8.04 4.95
N GLN A 51 -10.97 -7.34 5.96
CA GLN A 51 -10.74 -5.90 5.94
C GLN A 51 -9.83 -5.44 4.81
N TRP A 52 -8.88 -6.27 4.35
CA TRP A 52 -7.99 -5.84 3.28
C TRP A 52 -8.68 -5.73 1.93
N PRO A 53 -9.40 -6.76 1.41
CA PRO A 53 -10.25 -6.60 0.23
C PRO A 53 -11.25 -5.44 0.35
N ALA A 54 -11.85 -5.22 1.52
CA ALA A 54 -12.76 -4.09 1.74
C ALA A 54 -12.05 -2.73 1.60
N ASN A 55 -10.88 -2.57 2.23
CA ASN A 55 -10.07 -1.37 2.05
C ASN A 55 -9.57 -1.22 0.61
N ALA A 56 -9.25 -2.32 -0.08
CA ALA A 56 -8.84 -2.29 -1.48
C ALA A 56 -9.96 -1.81 -2.39
N GLN A 57 -11.21 -2.24 -2.13
CA GLN A 57 -12.38 -1.76 -2.85
C GLN A 57 -12.54 -0.25 -2.68
N LEU A 58 -12.53 0.22 -1.43
CA LEU A 58 -12.62 1.64 -1.12
C LEU A 58 -11.46 2.43 -1.75
N LEU A 59 -10.24 1.90 -1.76
CA LEU A 59 -9.09 2.54 -2.40
C LEU A 59 -9.32 2.69 -3.90
N CYS A 60 -9.81 1.64 -4.58
CA CYS A 60 -10.03 1.67 -6.03
C CYS A 60 -11.15 2.62 -6.47
N GLU A 61 -12.00 3.08 -5.53
CA GLU A 61 -13.02 4.11 -5.77
C GLU A 61 -12.46 5.54 -5.59
N ARG A 62 -11.25 5.68 -5.06
CA ARG A 62 -10.62 6.97 -4.83
C ARG A 62 -9.90 7.52 -6.07
N PRO A 63 -9.82 8.84 -6.22
CA PRO A 63 -9.10 9.46 -7.33
C PRO A 63 -7.58 9.22 -7.28
N GLU A 64 -7.00 8.95 -6.11
CA GLU A 64 -5.56 8.67 -5.98
C GLU A 64 -5.16 7.29 -6.54
N TYR A 65 -6.11 6.37 -6.71
CA TYR A 65 -5.78 5.04 -7.22
C TYR A 65 -5.33 5.12 -8.68
N CYS A 66 -4.09 4.73 -8.93
CA CYS A 66 -3.42 4.87 -10.22
C CYS A 66 -3.89 3.86 -11.29
N GLY A 67 -4.77 2.91 -10.93
CA GLY A 67 -5.25 1.87 -11.83
C GLY A 67 -4.41 0.59 -11.79
N ASP A 68 -5.03 -0.53 -12.14
CA ASP A 68 -4.45 -1.88 -12.05
C ASP A 68 -3.27 -2.12 -13.01
N THR A 69 -3.14 -1.29 -14.04
CA THR A 69 -2.02 -1.33 -14.99
C THR A 69 -0.81 -0.50 -14.55
N PHE A 70 -0.92 0.26 -13.46
CA PHE A 70 0.15 1.16 -13.02
C PHE A 70 1.38 0.40 -12.49
N SER A 71 1.16 -0.59 -11.62
CA SER A 71 2.20 -1.42 -11.04
C SER A 71 1.69 -2.85 -10.73
N TYR A 72 2.61 -3.75 -10.40
CA TYR A 72 2.23 -5.08 -9.91
C TYR A 72 1.42 -5.00 -8.61
N GLY A 73 1.75 -4.05 -7.73
CA GLY A 73 1.01 -3.81 -6.49
C GLY A 73 -0.41 -3.34 -6.74
N ASP A 74 -0.62 -2.46 -7.71
CA ASP A 74 -1.94 -1.95 -8.08
C ASP A 74 -2.84 -3.04 -8.67
N LYS A 75 -2.26 -3.90 -9.52
CA LYS A 75 -2.94 -5.10 -10.02
C LYS A 75 -3.37 -6.01 -8.88
N TYR A 76 -2.46 -6.30 -7.95
CA TYR A 76 -2.75 -7.13 -6.78
C TYR A 76 -3.91 -6.57 -5.95
N ILE A 77 -3.91 -5.25 -5.69
CA ILE A 77 -4.98 -4.56 -4.97
C ILE A 77 -6.32 -4.76 -5.69
N LYS A 78 -6.37 -4.55 -7.02
CA LYS A 78 -7.59 -4.71 -7.81
C LYS A 78 -8.12 -6.14 -7.78
N GLU A 79 -7.25 -7.12 -7.99
CA GLU A 79 -7.61 -8.53 -8.03
C GLU A 79 -8.19 -9.01 -6.69
N LYS A 80 -7.72 -8.46 -5.57
CA LYS A 80 -8.18 -8.84 -4.23
C LYS A 80 -9.63 -8.45 -3.94
N ILE A 81 -10.19 -7.47 -4.65
CA ILE A 81 -11.60 -7.08 -4.53
C ILE A 81 -12.52 -8.23 -4.95
N SER A 82 -12.13 -9.03 -5.95
CA SER A 82 -12.92 -10.17 -6.42
C SER A 82 -12.60 -11.48 -5.70
N GLN A 83 -11.66 -11.47 -4.74
CA GLN A 83 -11.12 -12.66 -4.06
C GLN A 83 -11.21 -12.49 -2.53
N TYR A 84 -12.39 -12.18 -2.01
CA TYR A 84 -12.62 -12.03 -0.57
C TYR A 84 -12.33 -13.31 0.23
N ASP A 85 -12.45 -14.48 -0.39
CA ASP A 85 -12.07 -15.78 0.16
C ASP A 85 -10.55 -15.96 0.32
N LYS A 86 -9.76 -15.16 -0.40
CA LYS A 86 -8.29 -15.18 -0.40
C LYS A 86 -7.75 -13.78 -0.13
N PRO A 87 -7.98 -13.22 1.07
CA PRO A 87 -7.67 -11.83 1.39
C PRO A 87 -6.16 -11.53 1.40
N GLY A 88 -5.29 -12.54 1.40
CA GLY A 88 -3.83 -12.37 1.47
C GLY A 88 -3.32 -12.31 2.90
N SER A 89 -2.05 -11.92 3.06
CA SER A 89 -1.36 -11.80 4.35
C SER A 89 -0.73 -10.42 4.51
N ALA A 90 -0.36 -10.05 5.74
CA ALA A 90 0.30 -8.77 6.00
C ALA A 90 1.52 -8.54 5.07
N THR A 91 2.31 -9.59 4.82
CA THR A 91 3.46 -9.55 3.92
C THR A 91 3.08 -9.26 2.47
N THR A 92 1.98 -9.84 1.96
CA THR A 92 1.58 -9.60 0.57
C THR A 92 1.03 -8.20 0.36
N TRP A 93 0.30 -7.66 1.34
CA TRP A 93 -0.17 -6.27 1.30
C TRP A 93 0.96 -5.26 1.44
N LEU A 94 1.96 -5.54 2.29
CA LEU A 94 3.18 -4.73 2.35
C LEU A 94 3.94 -4.76 1.03
N ARG A 95 4.09 -5.94 0.41
CA ARG A 95 4.73 -6.08 -0.91
C ARG A 95 4.01 -5.25 -1.97
N ALA A 96 2.69 -5.29 -2.01
CA ALA A 96 1.89 -4.51 -2.95
C ALA A 96 2.11 -2.99 -2.75
N GLY A 97 2.03 -2.50 -1.52
CA GLY A 97 2.26 -1.09 -1.20
C GLY A 97 3.69 -0.61 -1.55
N ILE A 98 4.72 -1.41 -1.22
CA ILE A 98 6.12 -1.10 -1.57
C ILE A 98 6.29 -1.07 -3.09
N ASN A 99 5.74 -2.05 -3.82
CA ASN A 99 5.85 -2.09 -5.28
C ASN A 99 5.20 -0.85 -5.94
N HIS A 100 4.01 -0.46 -5.47
CA HIS A 100 3.35 0.75 -5.91
C HIS A 100 4.21 2.00 -5.61
N HIS A 101 4.68 2.16 -4.37
CA HIS A 101 5.51 3.30 -3.96
C HIS A 101 6.77 3.45 -4.83
N MET A 102 7.52 2.35 -5.02
CA MET A 102 8.72 2.36 -5.86
C MET A 102 8.39 2.73 -7.30
N THR A 103 7.29 2.20 -7.86
CA THR A 103 6.84 2.52 -9.22
C THR A 103 6.47 4.00 -9.34
N PHE A 104 5.73 4.52 -8.36
CA PHE A 104 5.26 5.91 -8.32
C PHE A 104 6.43 6.90 -8.27
N VAL A 105 7.36 6.70 -7.32
CA VAL A 105 8.52 7.58 -7.15
C VAL A 105 9.44 7.53 -8.37
N VAL A 106 9.71 6.34 -8.93
CA VAL A 106 10.54 6.21 -10.14
C VAL A 106 9.92 6.96 -11.32
N ARG A 107 8.59 6.87 -11.51
CA ARG A 107 7.88 7.61 -12.57
C ARG A 107 7.92 9.12 -12.33
N GLN A 108 7.67 9.60 -11.11
CA GLN A 108 7.78 11.02 -10.77
C GLN A 108 9.18 11.57 -11.07
N LEU A 109 10.24 10.83 -10.68
CA LEU A 109 11.62 11.22 -10.96
C LEU A 109 11.94 11.24 -12.46
N ALA A 110 11.45 10.25 -13.21
CA ALA A 110 11.63 10.19 -14.67
C ALA A 110 10.94 11.37 -15.37
N THR A 111 9.73 11.73 -14.95
CA THR A 111 9.02 12.90 -15.47
C THR A 111 9.75 14.20 -15.14
N LEU A 112 10.25 14.35 -13.90
CA LEU A 112 11.01 15.54 -13.50
C LEU A 112 12.32 15.70 -14.32
N ALA A 113 13.05 14.60 -14.50
CA ALA A 113 14.28 14.58 -15.30
C ALA A 113 14.00 14.90 -16.78
N GLY A 114 12.94 14.31 -17.36
CA GLY A 114 12.52 14.61 -18.73
C GLY A 114 12.10 16.07 -18.93
N THR A 115 11.38 16.64 -17.95
CA THR A 115 10.97 18.06 -17.99
C THR A 115 12.18 18.98 -17.93
N SER A 116 13.19 18.64 -17.12
CA SER A 116 14.45 19.39 -17.03
C SER A 116 15.26 19.34 -18.33
N ALA A 117 15.23 18.22 -19.05
CA ALA A 117 15.93 18.08 -20.33
C ALA A 117 15.26 18.91 -21.45
N VAL A 118 13.93 19.00 -21.47
CA VAL A 118 13.18 19.82 -22.44
C VAL A 118 13.29 21.32 -22.14
N ALA A 119 13.42 21.71 -20.86
CA ALA A 119 13.60 23.11 -20.49
C ALA A 119 15.00 23.68 -20.83
N LEU A 120 15.97 22.81 -21.17
CA LEU A 120 17.34 23.18 -21.54
C LEU A 120 17.61 23.08 -23.05
N SER A 121 16.59 22.74 -23.86
CA SER A 121 16.64 22.68 -25.32
C SER A 121 15.83 23.79 -25.95
#